data_AF-A0AAU3F811-F1
#
_entry.id   AF-A0AAU3F811-F1
#
_cell.length_a   1.000
_cell.length_b   1.000
_cell.length_c   1.000
_cell.angle_alpha   90.00
_cell.angle_beta   90.00
_cell.angle_gamma   90.00
#
_symmetry.space_group_name_H-M   'P 1'
#
loop_
_entity.id
_entity.type
_entity.pdbx_description
1 polymer ?
#
loop_
_entity_poly.entity_id
_entity_poly.type
_entity_poly.pdbx_seq_one_letter_code
_entity_poly.pdbx_strand_id
1 'polypeptide(L)'
;MSRPSRTAYERSELDWNRLRRYAEKVARETRAPRGTRQVVERSERIRQVRSGPFGLFTRQETYTVDVPRTETDGFWVLQTRSWHKKERGQGNQADEDQSELYAYCLTMKGGLVVKVTSETEVFPKGARMFWDRTTSERPMTAEDVMLFDFEARRYYREEGRFTIETDRDPDHKRLKHHAKGVGLSGP
;
A
#
# COMPACT_ATOMS: atom_id res chain seq x y z
N MET A 1 1.26 -41.91 7.16
CA MET A 1 0.66 -40.57 7.22
C MET A 1 -0.26 -40.40 6.02
N SER A 2 -1.57 -40.38 6.23
CA SER A 2 -2.56 -40.21 5.16
C SER A 2 -2.41 -38.81 4.58
N ARG A 3 -2.22 -38.71 3.26
CA ARG A 3 -2.24 -37.43 2.55
C ARG A 3 -3.56 -36.73 2.89
N PRO A 4 -3.54 -35.46 3.34
CA PRO A 4 -4.78 -34.74 3.61
C PRO A 4 -5.65 -34.78 2.35
N SER A 5 -6.91 -35.17 2.51
CA SER A 5 -7.83 -35.28 1.38
C SER A 5 -7.96 -33.89 0.74
N ARG A 6 -7.74 -33.81 -0.57
CA ARG A 6 -7.85 -32.58 -1.36
C ARG A 6 -9.17 -31.86 -1.11
N THR A 7 -10.25 -32.64 -0.90
CA THR A 7 -11.59 -32.14 -0.59
C THR A 7 -11.70 -31.51 0.81
N ALA A 8 -10.98 -32.04 1.81
CA ALA A 8 -10.92 -31.44 3.14
C ALA A 8 -10.08 -30.15 3.14
N TYR A 9 -9.00 -30.12 2.36
CA TYR A 9 -8.18 -28.94 2.13
C TYR A 9 -8.94 -27.84 1.37
N GLU A 10 -9.74 -28.19 0.36
CA GLU A 10 -10.57 -27.25 -0.39
C GLU A 10 -11.66 -26.58 0.48
N ARG A 11 -12.11 -27.23 1.56
CA ARG A 11 -13.16 -26.76 2.49
C ARG A 11 -12.68 -25.97 3.72
N SER A 12 -11.38 -25.86 3.98
CA SER A 12 -10.89 -25.16 5.17
C SER A 12 -10.96 -23.64 5.03
N GLU A 13 -11.56 -22.95 5.99
CA GLU A 13 -11.62 -21.49 6.08
C GLU A 13 -10.36 -20.90 6.73
N LEU A 14 -10.07 -19.63 6.45
CA LEU A 14 -8.96 -18.90 7.07
C LEU A 14 -9.27 -18.63 8.55
N ASP A 15 -8.41 -19.12 9.46
CA ASP A 15 -8.51 -18.82 10.88
C ASP A 15 -7.95 -17.42 11.19
N TRP A 16 -8.83 -16.43 11.09
CA TRP A 16 -8.51 -15.03 11.38
C TRP A 16 -8.08 -14.79 12.82
N ASN A 17 -8.62 -15.53 13.78
CA ASN A 17 -8.29 -15.34 15.19
C ASN A 17 -6.85 -15.77 15.45
N ARG A 18 -6.44 -16.92 14.90
CA ARG A 18 -5.06 -17.37 14.96
C ARG A 18 -4.12 -16.41 14.25
N LEU A 19 -4.50 -15.94 13.06
CA LEU A 19 -3.69 -15.00 12.29
C LEU A 19 -3.49 -13.66 13.01
N ARG A 20 -4.55 -13.10 13.61
CA ARG A 20 -4.47 -11.86 14.40
C ARG A 20 -3.57 -12.01 15.62
N ARG A 21 -3.74 -13.09 16.40
CA ARG A 21 -2.86 -13.37 17.55
C ARG A 21 -1.40 -13.50 17.14
N TYR A 22 -1.14 -14.14 16.01
CA TYR A 22 0.21 -14.26 15.47
C TYR A 22 0.76 -12.90 15.05
N ALA A 23 -0.03 -12.08 14.34
CA ALA A 23 0.35 -10.74 13.93
C ALA A 23 0.65 -9.83 15.13
N GLU A 24 -0.18 -9.87 16.19
CA GLU A 24 0.07 -9.18 17.45
C GLU A 24 1.37 -9.63 18.12
N LYS A 25 1.62 -10.94 18.18
CA LYS A 25 2.86 -11.48 18.72
C LYS A 25 4.07 -10.95 17.93
N VAL A 26 4.04 -11.06 16.61
CA VAL A 26 5.12 -10.60 15.72
C VAL A 26 5.34 -9.09 15.87
N ALA A 27 4.28 -8.28 15.91
CA ALA A 27 4.39 -6.83 16.06
C ALA A 27 5.08 -6.40 17.37
N ARG A 28 4.89 -7.15 18.46
CA ARG A 28 5.58 -6.90 19.74
C ARG A 28 7.03 -7.37 19.75
N GLU A 29 7.32 -8.49 19.09
CA GLU A 29 8.62 -9.16 19.15
C GLU A 29 9.59 -8.67 18.06
N THR A 30 9.06 -8.18 16.94
CA THR A 30 9.89 -7.76 15.80
C THR A 30 10.73 -6.54 16.14
N ARG A 31 12.00 -6.61 15.73
CA ARG A 31 12.96 -5.49 15.78
C ARG A 31 13.32 -5.00 14.38
N ALA A 32 12.59 -5.46 13.36
CA ALA A 32 12.81 -5.01 11.99
C ALA A 32 12.62 -3.48 11.92
N PRO A 33 13.46 -2.75 11.18
CA PRO A 33 13.26 -1.33 10.99
C PRO A 33 11.95 -1.08 10.23
N ARG A 34 11.28 0.02 10.59
CA ARG A 34 10.10 0.51 9.86
C ARG A 34 10.54 1.49 8.79
N GLY A 35 9.67 1.69 7.80
CA GLY A 35 9.85 2.72 6.81
C GLY A 35 9.91 4.11 7.45
N THR A 36 10.43 5.07 6.70
CA THR A 36 10.44 6.47 7.08
C THR A 36 9.90 7.31 5.95
N ARG A 37 9.17 8.37 6.29
CA ARG A 37 8.62 9.33 5.32
C ARG A 37 9.04 10.74 5.69
N GLN A 38 9.22 11.58 4.68
CA GLN A 38 9.40 13.02 4.90
C GLN A 38 8.03 13.65 5.11
N VAL A 39 7.91 14.43 6.17
CA VAL A 39 6.74 15.24 6.50
C VAL A 39 7.20 16.67 6.66
N VAL A 40 6.38 17.61 6.22
CA VAL A 40 6.64 19.04 6.39
C VAL A 40 5.86 19.50 7.61
N GLU A 41 6.58 19.96 8.63
CA GLU A 41 5.99 20.59 9.80
C GLU A 41 6.05 22.11 9.64
N ARG A 42 4.91 22.78 9.77
CA ARG A 42 4.85 24.24 9.81
C ARG A 42 5.26 24.72 11.20
N SER A 43 6.41 25.35 11.28
CA SER A 43 6.93 25.95 12.51
C SER A 43 6.83 27.46 12.43
N GLU A 44 6.24 28.07 13.44
CA GLU A 44 6.29 29.52 13.63
C GLU A 44 7.64 29.92 14.20
N ARG A 45 8.30 30.87 13.54
CA ARG A 45 9.57 31.45 13.97
C ARG A 45 9.42 32.96 14.09
N ILE A 46 10.20 33.55 14.97
CA ILE A 46 10.22 35.01 15.15
C ILE A 46 11.51 35.53 14.54
N ARG A 47 11.40 36.53 13.66
CA ARG A 47 12.55 37.31 13.19
C ARG A 47 12.40 38.76 13.61
N GLN A 48 13.53 39.43 13.84
CA GLN A 48 13.54 40.88 13.98
C GLN A 48 13.61 41.52 12.59
N VAL A 49 12.70 42.44 12.30
CA VAL A 49 12.67 43.19 11.04
C VAL A 49 12.78 44.67 11.37
N ARG A 50 13.57 45.39 10.57
CA ARG A 50 13.66 46.86 10.66
C ARG A 50 12.34 47.49 10.23
N SER A 51 11.89 48.51 10.96
CA SER A 51 10.63 49.22 10.69
C SER A 51 10.77 50.73 10.92
N GLY A 52 9.84 51.50 10.36
CA GLY A 52 9.79 52.97 10.46
C GLY A 52 10.67 53.70 9.43
N PRO A 53 10.61 55.04 9.38
CA PRO A 53 11.43 55.83 8.46
C PRO A 53 12.91 55.60 8.75
N PHE A 54 13.70 55.32 7.69
CA PHE A 54 15.12 54.98 7.75
C PHE A 54 15.49 53.68 8.51
N GLY A 55 14.51 52.85 8.90
CA GLY A 55 14.78 51.56 9.55
C GLY A 55 15.37 51.69 10.97
N LEU A 56 15.05 52.77 11.67
CA LEU A 56 15.55 53.09 13.02
C LEU A 56 14.90 52.26 14.14
N PHE A 57 13.80 51.56 13.89
CA PHE A 57 13.13 50.70 14.86
C PHE A 57 13.26 49.23 14.47
N THR A 58 13.18 48.34 15.45
CA THR A 58 13.05 46.90 15.21
C THR A 58 11.73 46.41 15.77
N ARG A 59 11.04 45.55 15.01
CA ARG A 59 9.84 44.85 15.46
C ARG A 59 10.04 43.35 15.30
N GLN A 60 9.43 42.58 16.19
CA GLN A 60 9.35 41.14 16.02
C GLN A 60 8.23 40.82 15.03
N GLU A 61 8.52 39.97 14.06
CA GLU A 61 7.55 39.46 13.09
C GLU A 61 7.58 37.94 13.14
N THR A 62 6.42 37.34 13.42
CA THR A 62 6.23 35.90 13.32
C THR A 62 6.08 35.52 11.85
N TYR A 63 6.82 34.51 11.42
CA TYR A 63 6.71 33.95 10.09
C TYR A 63 6.71 32.42 10.17
N THR A 64 5.95 31.78 9.28
CA THR A 64 5.88 30.32 9.21
C THR A 64 6.99 29.81 8.29
N VAL A 65 7.69 28.78 8.73
CA VAL A 65 8.65 28.03 7.92
C VAL A 65 8.22 26.59 7.86
N ASP A 66 8.21 26.06 6.64
CA ASP A 66 8.08 24.63 6.37
C ASP A 66 9.41 23.94 6.72
N VAL A 67 9.41 23.13 7.77
CA VAL A 67 10.59 22.39 8.23
C VAL A 67 10.42 20.93 7.84
N PRO A 68 11.30 20.38 6.97
CA PRO A 68 11.26 18.95 6.65
C PRO A 68 11.67 18.14 7.88
N ARG A 69 10.86 17.15 8.24
CA ARG A 69 11.13 16.17 9.27
C ARG A 69 10.93 14.77 8.72
N THR A 70 11.79 13.87 9.17
CA THR A 70 11.65 12.44 8.89
C THR A 70 10.84 11.80 10.01
N GLU A 71 9.68 11.26 9.69
CA GLU A 71 8.87 10.46 10.60
C GLU A 71 9.08 8.97 10.33
N THR A 72 9.08 8.16 11.40
CA THR A 72 9.05 6.70 11.27
C THR A 72 7.61 6.24 11.10
N ASP A 73 7.37 5.35 10.14
CA ASP A 73 6.04 4.81 9.87
C ASP A 73 5.47 4.02 11.06
N GLY A 74 4.15 4.07 11.24
CA GLY A 74 3.43 3.32 12.27
C GLY A 74 3.20 1.83 11.94
N PHE A 75 3.89 1.30 10.94
CA PHE A 75 3.69 -0.04 10.40
C PHE A 75 4.97 -0.58 9.74
N TRP A 76 5.03 -1.90 9.60
CA TRP A 76 5.98 -2.60 8.75
C TRP A 76 5.29 -2.97 7.43
N VAL A 77 5.96 -2.73 6.31
CA VAL A 77 5.51 -3.24 5.01
C VAL A 77 5.96 -4.69 4.90
N LEU A 78 5.00 -5.60 4.75
CA LEU A 78 5.24 -7.03 4.55
C LEU A 78 5.51 -7.34 3.09
N GLN A 79 4.73 -6.71 2.19
CA GLN A 79 4.88 -6.84 0.75
C GLN A 79 4.25 -5.63 0.06
N THR A 80 4.77 -5.30 -1.13
CA THR A 80 4.20 -4.27 -2.00
C THR A 80 3.88 -4.88 -3.36
N ARG A 81 2.79 -4.42 -3.98
CA ARG A 81 2.39 -4.80 -5.34
C ARG A 81 1.90 -3.58 -6.07
N SER A 82 2.22 -3.46 -7.35
CA SER A 82 1.69 -2.41 -8.22
C SER A 82 0.79 -2.99 -9.31
N TRP A 83 -0.24 -2.24 -9.64
CA TRP A 83 -1.12 -2.48 -10.77
C TRP A 83 -1.08 -1.25 -11.67
N HIS A 84 -1.02 -1.47 -12.98
CA HIS A 84 -1.03 -0.38 -13.94
C HIS A 84 -2.09 -0.68 -15.00
N LYS A 85 -2.94 0.30 -15.27
CA LYS A 85 -4.00 0.26 -16.25
C LYS A 85 -3.83 1.47 -17.17
N LYS A 86 -3.93 1.25 -18.48
CA LYS A 86 -3.94 2.32 -19.47
C LYS A 86 -5.19 2.20 -20.31
N GLU A 87 -5.97 3.25 -20.39
CA GLU A 87 -7.16 3.35 -21.23
C GLU A 87 -6.96 4.43 -22.28
N ARG A 88 -7.22 4.08 -23.53
CA ARG A 88 -7.15 5.03 -24.65
C ARG A 88 -8.54 5.52 -24.95
N GLY A 89 -8.73 6.83 -24.90
CA GLY A 89 -9.99 7.46 -25.27
C GLY A 89 -10.24 7.33 -26.77
N GLN A 90 -11.50 7.17 -27.17
CA GLN A 90 -11.89 7.25 -28.58
C GLN A 90 -12.39 8.66 -28.93
N GLY A 91 -12.01 9.15 -30.11
CA GLY A 91 -12.41 10.48 -30.59
C GLY A 91 -11.90 11.60 -29.68
N ASN A 92 -12.82 12.32 -29.04
CA ASN A 92 -12.52 13.44 -28.14
C ASN A 92 -12.34 13.02 -26.66
N GLN A 93 -12.42 11.73 -26.34
CA GLN A 93 -12.20 11.24 -24.98
C GLN A 93 -10.71 11.32 -24.60
N ALA A 94 -10.46 11.51 -23.30
CA ALA A 94 -9.11 11.55 -22.75
C ALA A 94 -8.48 10.14 -22.73
N ASP A 95 -7.15 10.08 -22.79
CA ASP A 95 -6.44 8.87 -22.39
C ASP A 95 -6.22 8.92 -20.87
N GLU A 96 -6.28 7.77 -20.20
CA GLU A 96 -6.09 7.66 -18.76
C GLU A 96 -5.04 6.59 -18.44
N ASP A 97 -4.00 6.98 -17.70
CA ASP A 97 -3.00 6.07 -17.15
C ASP A 97 -3.21 6.02 -15.63
N GLN A 98 -3.71 4.89 -15.14
CA GLN A 98 -3.95 4.64 -13.72
C GLN A 98 -2.90 3.66 -13.15
N SER A 99 -2.32 4.01 -12.01
CA SER A 99 -1.37 3.18 -11.27
C SER A 99 -1.86 3.02 -9.83
N GLU A 100 -2.01 1.78 -9.36
CA GLU A 100 -2.37 1.48 -7.97
C GLU A 100 -1.20 0.75 -7.29
N LEU A 101 -0.81 1.22 -6.11
CA LEU A 101 0.20 0.59 -5.26
C LEU A 101 -0.46 0.05 -4.00
N TYR A 102 -0.44 -1.27 -3.84
CA TYR A 102 -0.92 -2.00 -2.68
C TYR A 102 0.26 -2.33 -1.76
N ALA A 103 0.30 -1.71 -0.59
CA ALA A 103 1.23 -2.06 0.47
C ALA A 103 0.48 -2.84 1.56
N TYR A 104 0.89 -4.09 1.75
CA TYR A 104 0.37 -4.97 2.78
C TYR A 104 1.19 -4.78 4.05
N CYS A 105 0.54 -4.38 5.13
CA CYS A 105 1.23 -3.85 6.30
C CYS A 105 0.82 -4.56 7.60
N LEU A 106 1.80 -4.71 8.49
CA LEU A 106 1.61 -5.04 9.89
C LEU A 106 1.72 -3.76 10.72
N THR A 107 0.67 -3.36 11.43
CA THR A 107 0.73 -2.18 12.30
C THR A 107 1.44 -2.50 13.62
N MET A 108 1.90 -1.46 14.33
CA MET A 108 2.49 -1.61 15.66
C MET A 108 1.60 -2.34 16.68
N LYS A 109 0.28 -2.29 16.47
CA LYS A 109 -0.71 -2.95 17.36
C LYS A 109 -1.05 -4.38 16.91
N GLY A 110 -0.38 -4.92 15.89
CA GLY A 110 -0.69 -6.25 15.35
C GLY A 110 -1.80 -6.28 14.31
N GLY A 111 -2.26 -5.12 13.84
CA GLY A 111 -3.29 -5.05 12.81
C GLY A 111 -2.72 -5.38 11.43
N LEU A 112 -3.48 -6.16 10.65
CA LEU A 112 -3.17 -6.46 9.25
C LEU A 112 -4.02 -5.56 8.35
N VAL A 113 -3.36 -4.65 7.63
CA VAL A 113 -4.01 -3.65 6.77
C VAL A 113 -3.40 -3.62 5.38
N VAL A 114 -4.17 -3.15 4.41
CA VAL A 114 -3.73 -2.84 3.06
C VAL A 114 -3.84 -1.33 2.86
N LYS A 115 -2.73 -0.70 2.50
CA LYS A 115 -2.70 0.68 2.04
C LYS A 115 -2.68 0.70 0.52
N VAL A 116 -3.62 1.42 -0.08
CA VAL A 116 -3.75 1.55 -1.53
C VAL A 116 -3.49 2.99 -1.90
N THR A 117 -2.42 3.24 -2.65
CA THR A 117 -2.18 4.53 -3.31
C THR A 117 -2.63 4.41 -4.75
N SER A 118 -3.62 5.17 -5.19
CA SER A 118 -4.01 5.25 -6.60
C SER A 118 -3.54 6.58 -7.16
N GLU A 119 -2.86 6.54 -8.30
CA GLU A 119 -2.43 7.69 -9.08
C GLU A 119 -3.07 7.58 -10.46
N THR A 120 -3.75 8.62 -10.90
CA THR A 120 -4.39 8.67 -12.22
C THR A 120 -3.88 9.90 -12.96
N GLU A 121 -3.23 9.68 -14.10
CA GLU A 121 -2.85 10.70 -15.05
C GLU A 121 -3.89 10.73 -16.18
N VAL A 122 -4.51 11.89 -16.39
CA VAL A 122 -5.52 12.08 -17.44
C VAL A 122 -4.95 13.01 -18.50
N PHE A 123 -5.07 12.60 -19.77
CA PHE A 123 -4.57 13.30 -20.95
C PHE A 123 -5.73 13.69 -21.88
N PRO A 124 -6.45 14.78 -21.59
CA PRO A 124 -7.53 15.25 -22.46
C PRO A 124 -6.99 15.76 -23.80
N LYS A 125 -7.73 15.52 -24.90
CA LYS A 125 -7.33 16.02 -26.22
C LYS A 125 -7.54 17.55 -26.27
N GLY A 126 -6.45 18.30 -26.30
CA GLY A 126 -6.48 19.77 -26.41
C GLY A 126 -6.51 20.54 -25.09
N ALA A 127 -6.40 19.86 -23.95
CA ALA A 127 -6.22 20.52 -22.65
C ALA A 127 -4.90 20.08 -21.99
N ARG A 128 -4.54 20.72 -20.87
CA ARG A 128 -3.39 20.29 -20.07
C ARG A 128 -3.73 18.99 -19.35
N MET A 129 -2.72 18.13 -19.24
CA MET A 129 -2.76 16.95 -18.39
C MET A 129 -3.04 17.38 -16.95
N PHE A 130 -3.83 16.57 -16.25
CA PHE A 130 -3.97 16.66 -14.80
C PHE A 130 -3.71 15.31 -14.16
N TRP A 131 -3.37 15.36 -12.88
CA TRP A 131 -2.99 14.20 -12.09
C TRP A 131 -3.78 14.22 -10.79
N ASP A 132 -4.35 13.07 -10.45
CA ASP A 132 -4.99 12.83 -9.16
C ASP A 132 -4.27 11.73 -8.40
N ARG A 133 -4.16 11.90 -7.08
CA ARG A 133 -3.56 10.91 -6.20
C ARG A 133 -4.40 10.76 -4.95
N THR A 134 -4.86 9.54 -4.72
CA THR A 134 -5.59 9.16 -3.53
C THR A 134 -4.84 8.09 -2.74
N THR A 135 -5.01 8.09 -1.42
CA THR A 135 -4.48 7.04 -0.57
C THR A 135 -5.57 6.59 0.39
N SER A 136 -5.79 5.29 0.46
CA SER A 136 -6.77 4.68 1.36
C SER A 136 -6.13 3.55 2.16
N GLU A 137 -6.76 3.21 3.28
CA GLU A 137 -6.37 2.11 4.15
C GLU A 137 -7.61 1.27 4.46
N ARG A 138 -7.46 -0.06 4.41
CA ARG A 138 -8.51 -1.00 4.79
C ARG A 138 -7.92 -2.24 5.48
N PRO A 139 -8.68 -2.95 6.33
CA PRO A 139 -8.26 -4.25 6.84
C PRO A 139 -7.95 -5.23 5.69
N MET A 140 -7.00 -6.14 5.91
CA MET A 140 -6.79 -7.25 4.99
C MET A 140 -8.04 -8.15 4.93
N THR A 141 -8.43 -8.53 3.73
CA THR A 141 -9.48 -9.53 3.46
C THR A 141 -8.87 -10.91 3.31
N ALA A 142 -9.73 -11.94 3.16
CA ALA A 142 -9.23 -13.29 2.96
C ALA A 142 -8.42 -13.34 1.67
N GLU A 143 -8.94 -12.75 0.59
CA GLU A 143 -8.29 -12.64 -0.71
C GLU A 143 -6.90 -12.00 -0.62
N ASP A 144 -6.71 -10.96 0.19
CA ASP A 144 -5.39 -10.35 0.41
C ASP A 144 -4.40 -11.33 1.05
N VAL A 145 -4.87 -12.12 2.02
CA VAL A 145 -4.03 -13.17 2.63
C VAL A 145 -3.74 -14.28 1.62
N MET A 146 -4.71 -14.60 0.74
CA MET A 146 -4.59 -15.51 -0.40
C MET A 146 -3.41 -15.19 -1.31
N LEU A 147 -3.09 -13.92 -1.44
CA LEU A 147 -1.99 -13.48 -2.26
C LEU A 147 -0.60 -13.81 -1.68
N PHE A 148 -0.46 -14.05 -0.37
CA PHE A 148 0.81 -14.41 0.27
C PHE A 148 1.18 -15.90 0.15
N ASP A 149 0.24 -16.76 -0.25
CA ASP A 149 0.50 -18.21 -0.39
C ASP A 149 1.31 -18.54 -1.67
N PHE A 150 1.51 -17.53 -2.52
CA PHE A 150 2.22 -17.69 -3.78
C PHE A 150 3.33 -16.64 -3.92
N GLU A 151 4.54 -17.09 -4.23
CA GLU A 151 5.55 -16.26 -4.86
C GLU A 151 5.19 -16.16 -6.35
N ALA A 152 4.46 -15.09 -6.71
CA ALA A 152 4.07 -14.91 -8.10
C ALA A 152 5.18 -14.26 -8.90
N ARG A 153 5.40 -14.76 -10.12
CA ARG A 153 6.24 -14.13 -11.13
C ARG A 153 5.53 -12.95 -11.79
N ARG A 154 4.23 -13.08 -12.06
CA ARG A 154 3.38 -12.06 -12.71
C ARG A 154 1.92 -12.17 -12.28
N TYR A 155 1.24 -11.02 -12.25
CA TYR A 155 -0.20 -10.92 -12.03
C TYR A 155 -0.85 -10.38 -13.30
N TYR A 156 -1.98 -10.95 -13.69
CA TYR A 156 -2.78 -10.54 -14.84
C TYR A 156 -4.22 -10.27 -14.39
N ARG A 157 -4.82 -9.22 -14.95
CA ARG A 157 -6.24 -8.91 -14.78
C ARG A 157 -6.84 -8.68 -16.16
N GLU A 158 -7.84 -9.47 -16.50
CA GLU A 158 -8.71 -9.28 -17.66
C GLU A 158 -10.13 -9.21 -17.12
N GLU A 159 -10.97 -8.30 -17.62
CA GLU A 159 -12.39 -8.10 -17.28
C GLU A 159 -12.96 -8.99 -16.15
N GLY A 160 -12.87 -8.50 -14.90
CA GLY A 160 -13.45 -9.18 -13.73
C GLY A 160 -12.72 -10.45 -13.26
N ARG A 161 -11.64 -10.85 -13.91
CA ARG A 161 -10.84 -12.05 -13.62
C ARG A 161 -9.41 -11.71 -13.22
N PHE A 162 -8.90 -12.43 -12.22
CA PHE A 162 -7.52 -12.34 -11.76
C PHE A 162 -6.79 -13.65 -12.06
N THR A 163 -5.60 -13.57 -12.64
CA THR A 163 -4.73 -14.72 -12.93
C THR A 163 -3.34 -14.48 -12.36
N ILE A 164 -2.77 -15.48 -11.69
CA ILE A 164 -1.47 -15.41 -11.03
C ILE A 164 -0.51 -16.42 -11.67
N GLU A 165 0.59 -15.95 -12.22
CA GLU A 165 1.71 -16.79 -12.67
C GLU A 165 2.60 -17.10 -11.46
N THR A 166 2.78 -18.38 -11.13
CA THR A 166 3.46 -18.85 -9.91
C THR A 166 4.40 -19.99 -10.25
N ASP A 167 5.52 -20.10 -9.55
CA ASP A 167 6.58 -21.11 -9.79
C ASP A 167 6.13 -22.57 -9.71
N ARG A 168 4.94 -22.84 -9.16
CA ARG A 168 4.40 -24.20 -8.95
C ARG A 168 3.38 -24.68 -10.00
N ASP A 169 3.07 -23.92 -11.06
CA ASP A 169 2.03 -24.35 -12.02
C ASP A 169 2.25 -23.86 -13.48
N PRO A 170 2.52 -24.75 -14.45
CA PRO A 170 2.65 -24.41 -15.87
C PRO A 170 1.31 -24.19 -16.60
N ASP A 171 0.15 -24.39 -15.95
CA ASP A 171 -1.16 -24.21 -16.61
C ASP A 171 -1.83 -22.86 -16.26
N HIS A 172 -1.57 -21.88 -17.12
CA HIS A 172 -1.92 -20.47 -16.96
C HIS A 172 -3.43 -20.14 -17.04
N LYS A 173 -4.31 -21.12 -17.33
CA LYS A 173 -5.74 -20.89 -17.62
C LYS A 173 -6.68 -21.15 -16.46
N ARG A 174 -6.21 -21.66 -15.33
CA ARG A 174 -7.06 -21.96 -14.16
C ARG A 174 -7.14 -20.76 -13.22
N LEU A 175 -8.37 -20.40 -12.82
CA LEU A 175 -8.62 -19.43 -11.74
C LEU A 175 -8.04 -20.00 -10.44
N LYS A 176 -6.98 -19.38 -9.93
CA LYS A 176 -6.32 -19.80 -8.69
C LYS A 176 -6.97 -19.09 -7.52
N HIS A 177 -7.89 -19.77 -6.85
CA HIS A 177 -8.21 -19.47 -5.46
C HIS A 177 -7.12 -20.15 -4.62
N HIS A 178 -6.40 -19.48 -3.69
CA HIS A 178 -6.08 -19.96 -2.32
C HIS A 178 -4.97 -19.14 -1.58
N ALA A 179 -5.19 -18.83 -0.30
CA ALA A 179 -4.20 -18.97 0.79
C ALA A 179 -4.86 -19.89 1.77
N LYS A 180 -4.17 -20.97 2.07
CA LYS A 180 -4.53 -21.85 3.17
C LYS A 180 -3.30 -22.12 4.00
N GLY A 181 -3.24 -21.48 5.17
CA GLY A 181 -2.17 -21.62 6.15
C GLY A 181 -0.93 -20.80 5.78
N VAL A 182 -0.74 -19.66 6.43
CA VAL A 182 0.40 -18.73 6.29
C VAL A 182 1.72 -19.34 6.81
N GLY A 183 2.07 -20.55 6.36
CA GLY A 183 3.36 -21.19 6.63
C GLY A 183 3.67 -21.53 8.10
N LEU A 184 2.67 -21.85 8.93
CA LEU A 184 2.87 -22.31 10.33
C LEU A 184 2.74 -23.83 10.52
N SER A 185 2.77 -24.60 9.44
CA SER A 185 2.83 -26.06 9.47
C SER A 185 4.11 -26.52 8.77
N GLY A 186 5.19 -26.58 9.52
CA GLY A 186 6.18 -27.64 9.31
C GLY A 186 5.98 -28.71 10.39
N PRO A 187 6.57 -29.91 10.25
CA PRO A 187 7.20 -30.54 9.08
C PRO A 187 6.27 -31.46 8.28
#